data_AF-A0A7W0UFA8-F1
#
_entry.id   AF-A0A7W0UFA8-F1
#
_cell.length_a   1.000
_cell.length_b   1.000
_cell.length_c   1.000
_cell.angle_alpha   90.00
_cell.angle_beta   90.00
_cell.angle_gamma   90.00
#
_symmetry.space_group_name_H-M   'P 1'
#
loop_
_entity.id
_entity.type
_entity.pdbx_description
1 polymer ?
#
loop_
_entity_poly.entity_id
_entity_poly.type
_entity_poly.pdbx_seq_one_letter_code
_entity_poly.pdbx_strand_id
1 'polypeptide(L)'
;MGRFEEAVDSWFKRKGTRMWITEYGHEVRQDGEPKGVSRAQQAAYATQALALAKADLRVDMFVWFVFRDHVTSEWQSGLLTRAGAPKASLAKWRAAALSVDARNAIFTLRGGTSSPSLSVPLREYATSTDVGAEVGITYRVRLRGKVVAIGQPATVLGSDAVVRFTLTGFRPARKTTYTVEIEANTANLDPVGRTLTLITT
;
A
#
# COMPACT_ATOMS: atom_id res chain seq x y z
N MET A 1 17.40 16.01 -10.86
CA MET A 1 15.95 15.84 -11.06
C MET A 1 15.76 15.46 -12.52
N GLY A 2 14.89 14.50 -12.83
CA GLY A 2 14.72 14.05 -14.21
C GLY A 2 13.93 15.04 -15.07
N ARG A 3 14.02 14.87 -16.40
CA ARG A 3 13.27 15.67 -17.40
C ARG A 3 11.75 15.60 -17.17
N PHE A 4 11.26 14.46 -16.69
CA PHE A 4 9.84 14.25 -16.41
C PHE A 4 9.36 15.16 -15.27
N GLU A 5 10.08 15.17 -14.16
CA GLU A 5 9.74 15.96 -12.98
C GLU A 5 9.83 17.47 -13.25
N GLU A 6 10.80 17.89 -14.06
CA GLU A 6 10.91 19.28 -14.53
C GLU A 6 9.73 19.68 -15.42
N ALA A 7 9.31 18.81 -16.35
CA ALA A 7 8.16 19.05 -17.21
C ALA A 7 6.85 19.15 -16.41
N VAL A 8 6.64 18.24 -15.46
CA VAL A 8 5.47 18.27 -14.57
C VAL A 8 5.46 19.57 -13.75
N ASP A 9 6.58 19.96 -13.16
CA ASP A 9 6.64 21.20 -12.38
C ASP A 9 6.38 22.43 -13.23
N SER A 10 6.83 22.42 -14.49
CA SER A 10 6.55 23.48 -15.46
C SER A 10 5.06 23.57 -15.81
N TRP A 11 4.43 22.45 -16.16
CA TRP A 11 3.01 22.42 -16.54
C TRP A 11 2.08 22.83 -15.40
N PHE A 12 2.35 22.35 -14.19
CA PHE A 12 1.55 22.69 -13.01
C PHE A 12 1.98 23.98 -12.32
N LYS A 13 3.05 24.65 -12.81
CA LYS A 13 3.63 25.85 -12.21
C LYS A 13 3.90 25.70 -10.71
N ARG A 14 4.30 24.50 -10.27
CA ARG A 14 4.54 24.16 -8.87
C ARG A 14 5.66 23.14 -8.75
N LYS A 15 6.58 23.35 -7.80
CA LYS A 15 7.63 22.39 -7.50
C LYS A 15 7.10 21.19 -6.71
N GLY A 16 7.62 20.00 -7.00
CA GLY A 16 7.30 18.81 -6.22
C GLY A 16 5.83 18.39 -6.37
N THR A 17 5.28 18.52 -7.56
CA THR A 17 3.92 18.04 -7.84
C THR A 17 3.85 16.52 -7.62
N ARG A 18 2.94 16.12 -6.73
CA ARG A 18 2.68 14.72 -6.38
C ARG A 18 1.73 14.12 -7.41
N MET A 19 1.92 12.86 -7.75
CA MET A 19 1.28 12.20 -8.90
C MET A 19 0.71 10.85 -8.51
N TRP A 20 -0.43 10.52 -9.12
CA TRP A 20 -1.04 9.20 -9.06
C TRP A 20 -1.00 8.61 -10.46
N ILE A 21 -0.47 7.39 -10.59
CA ILE A 21 -0.62 6.59 -11.80
C ILE A 21 -1.93 5.83 -11.62
N THR A 22 -3.02 6.45 -12.08
CA THR A 22 -4.39 5.97 -11.84
C THR A 22 -4.75 4.77 -12.70
N GLU A 23 -4.05 4.57 -13.82
CA GLU A 23 -4.24 3.43 -14.71
C GLU A 23 -2.92 3.09 -15.40
N TYR A 24 -2.50 1.83 -15.32
CA TYR A 24 -1.37 1.31 -16.07
C TYR A 24 -1.57 -0.18 -16.40
N GLY A 25 -1.35 -0.57 -17.64
CA GLY A 25 -1.37 -1.98 -18.03
C GLY A 25 -0.77 -2.17 -19.41
N HIS A 26 -0.28 -3.38 -19.67
CA HIS A 26 0.15 -3.78 -21.01
C HIS A 26 -0.82 -4.78 -21.60
N GLU A 27 -1.38 -4.42 -22.74
CA GLU A 27 -2.14 -5.27 -23.64
C GLU A 27 -1.36 -6.53 -24.02
N VAL A 28 -2.05 -7.66 -24.11
CA VAL A 28 -1.43 -8.96 -24.34
C VAL A 28 -1.89 -9.58 -25.65
N ARG A 29 -0.93 -9.95 -26.50
CA ARG A 29 -1.20 -10.53 -27.82
C ARG A 29 -1.98 -11.84 -27.77
N GLN A 30 -1.60 -12.72 -26.85
CA GLN A 30 -2.28 -14.00 -26.67
C GLN A 30 -3.72 -13.86 -26.16
N ASP A 31 -4.11 -12.67 -25.68
CA ASP A 31 -5.42 -12.41 -25.07
C ASP A 31 -6.34 -11.59 -25.99
N GLY A 32 -5.92 -11.30 -27.22
CA GLY A 32 -6.77 -10.67 -28.23
C GLY A 32 -6.23 -9.35 -28.79
N GLU A 33 -5.05 -8.89 -28.36
CA GLU A 33 -4.48 -7.60 -28.76
C GLU A 33 -3.34 -7.78 -29.77
N PRO A 34 -3.56 -7.68 -31.10
CA PRO A 34 -2.56 -8.09 -32.09
C PRO A 34 -1.18 -7.41 -31.93
N LYS A 35 -1.19 -6.16 -31.48
CA LYS A 35 0.01 -5.34 -31.21
C LYS A 35 0.50 -5.39 -29.76
N GLY A 36 -0.20 -6.13 -28.89
CA GLY A 36 0.15 -6.31 -27.50
C GLY A 36 1.47 -7.06 -27.30
N VAL A 37 1.94 -7.07 -26.06
CA VAL A 37 3.15 -7.77 -25.65
C VAL A 37 2.85 -9.26 -25.44
N SER A 38 3.88 -10.09 -25.30
CA SER A 38 3.68 -11.46 -24.82
C SER A 38 3.31 -11.47 -23.33
N ARG A 39 2.60 -12.51 -22.86
CA ARG A 39 2.36 -12.72 -21.40
C ARG A 39 3.65 -12.70 -20.56
N ALA A 40 4.77 -13.18 -21.11
CA ALA A 40 6.07 -13.14 -20.44
C ALA A 40 6.61 -11.70 -20.30
N GLN A 41 6.51 -10.90 -21.37
CA GLN A 41 6.85 -9.47 -21.32
C GLN A 41 5.93 -8.71 -20.37
N GLN A 42 4.62 -8.97 -20.38
CA GLN A 42 3.69 -8.36 -19.43
C GLN A 42 4.13 -8.61 -17.97
N ALA A 43 4.56 -9.84 -17.66
CA ALA A 43 5.03 -10.19 -16.32
C ALA A 43 6.33 -9.48 -15.94
N ALA A 44 7.27 -9.33 -16.88
CA ALA A 44 8.50 -8.56 -16.66
C ALA A 44 8.21 -7.08 -16.45
N TYR A 45 7.34 -6.50 -17.29
CA TYR A 45 6.99 -5.09 -17.22
C TYR A 45 6.17 -4.74 -15.99
N ALA A 46 5.33 -5.65 -15.47
CA ALA A 46 4.63 -5.44 -14.20
C ALA A 46 5.60 -5.17 -13.04
N THR A 47 6.71 -5.91 -12.97
CA THR A 47 7.77 -5.67 -11.98
C THR A 47 8.53 -4.37 -12.27
N GLN A 48 8.90 -4.14 -13.53
CA GLN A 48 9.67 -2.96 -13.92
C GLN A 48 8.91 -1.66 -13.68
N ALA A 49 7.63 -1.59 -14.08
CA ALA A 49 6.80 -0.40 -13.95
C ALA A 49 6.63 0.00 -12.48
N LEU A 50 6.37 -0.96 -11.60
CA LEU A 50 6.24 -0.68 -10.18
C LEU A 50 7.57 -0.30 -9.53
N ALA A 51 8.69 -0.87 -9.98
CA ALA A 51 10.02 -0.45 -9.51
C ALA A 51 10.36 0.98 -9.91
N LEU A 52 10.02 1.39 -11.14
CA LEU A 52 10.18 2.77 -11.60
C LEU A 52 9.30 3.74 -10.79
N ALA A 53 8.02 3.40 -10.61
CA ALA A 53 7.10 4.20 -9.81
C ALA A 53 7.56 4.34 -8.36
N LYS A 54 8.03 3.25 -7.75
CA LYS A 54 8.57 3.23 -6.39
C LYS A 54 9.81 4.12 -6.21
N ALA A 55 10.64 4.24 -7.25
CA ALA A 55 11.86 5.04 -7.21
C ALA A 55 11.59 6.55 -7.27
N ASP A 56 10.45 6.97 -7.82
CA ASP A 56 10.03 8.38 -7.87
C ASP A 56 9.20 8.74 -6.63
N LEU A 57 9.78 9.55 -5.74
CA LEU A 57 9.14 10.02 -4.50
C LEU A 57 7.92 10.92 -4.73
N ARG A 58 7.64 11.32 -5.97
CA ARG A 58 6.44 12.07 -6.34
C ARG A 58 5.26 11.15 -6.61
N VAL A 59 5.46 9.85 -6.84
CA VAL A 59 4.38 8.90 -7.12
C VAL A 59 3.82 8.34 -5.81
N ASP A 60 2.55 8.63 -5.55
CA ASP A 60 1.88 8.24 -4.31
C ASP A 60 1.01 7.00 -4.44
N MET A 61 0.57 6.73 -5.67
CA MET A 61 -0.33 5.64 -5.97
C MET A 61 -0.04 5.09 -7.35
N PHE A 62 -0.12 3.77 -7.46
CA PHE A 62 -0.07 3.06 -8.72
C PHE A 62 -1.24 2.07 -8.75
N VAL A 63 -2.09 2.19 -9.76
CA VAL A 63 -3.22 1.30 -9.98
C VAL A 63 -3.00 0.55 -11.29
N TRP A 64 -2.96 -0.78 -11.19
CA TRP A 64 -2.95 -1.64 -12.38
C TRP A 64 -4.32 -1.61 -13.06
N PHE A 65 -4.34 -1.32 -14.35
CA PHE A 65 -5.55 -1.24 -15.16
C PHE A 65 -6.02 -2.65 -15.56
N VAL A 66 -7.28 -2.93 -15.23
CA VAL A 66 -7.99 -4.21 -15.37
C VAL A 66 -7.39 -5.34 -14.52
N PHE A 67 -8.20 -5.92 -13.63
CA PHE A 67 -7.77 -7.11 -12.88
C PHE A 67 -8.01 -8.40 -13.67
N ARG A 68 -9.18 -8.54 -14.29
CA ARG A 68 -9.56 -9.66 -15.15
C ARG A 68 -9.97 -9.11 -16.50
N ASP A 69 -9.34 -9.62 -17.56
CA ASP A 69 -9.73 -9.38 -18.94
C ASP A 69 -11.24 -9.60 -19.12
N HIS A 70 -11.88 -8.76 -19.94
CA HIS A 70 -13.31 -8.86 -20.19
C HIS A 70 -13.62 -8.85 -21.68
N VAL A 71 -14.65 -9.60 -22.08
CA VAL A 71 -15.03 -9.73 -23.51
C VAL A 71 -15.46 -8.40 -24.13
N THR A 72 -16.05 -7.51 -23.33
CA THR A 72 -16.47 -6.17 -23.78
C THR A 72 -15.40 -5.10 -23.60
N SER A 73 -14.24 -5.45 -23.04
CA SER A 73 -13.14 -4.51 -22.91
C SER A 73 -12.33 -4.53 -24.21
N GLU A 74 -12.02 -3.34 -24.73
CA GLU A 74 -11.08 -3.19 -25.84
C GLU A 74 -9.62 -3.25 -25.39
N TRP A 75 -9.36 -3.55 -24.10
CA TRP A 75 -8.02 -3.51 -23.51
C TRP A 75 -7.74 -4.74 -22.63
N GLN A 76 -7.09 -5.75 -23.20
CA GLN A 76 -6.80 -7.02 -22.51
C GLN A 76 -5.48 -6.98 -21.71
N SER A 77 -5.40 -6.08 -20.71
CA SER A 77 -4.23 -5.94 -19.81
C SER A 77 -4.38 -6.64 -18.45
N GLY A 78 -5.43 -7.44 -18.27
CA GLY A 78 -5.74 -8.12 -17.03
C GLY A 78 -4.57 -8.92 -16.46
N LEU A 79 -4.52 -9.03 -15.14
CA LEU A 79 -3.68 -10.01 -14.43
C LEU A 79 -4.30 -11.41 -14.47
N LEU A 80 -5.60 -11.49 -14.75
CA LEU A 80 -6.33 -12.71 -15.07
C LEU A 80 -6.81 -12.65 -16.53
N THR A 81 -6.81 -13.81 -17.19
CA THR A 81 -7.48 -14.02 -18.49
C THR A 81 -9.00 -13.85 -18.38
N ARG A 82 -9.71 -13.82 -19.53
CA ARG A 82 -11.18 -13.73 -19.58
C ARG A 82 -11.88 -14.84 -18.80
N ALA A 83 -11.33 -16.06 -18.87
CA ALA A 83 -11.83 -17.22 -18.12
C ALA A 83 -11.46 -17.20 -16.62
N GLY A 84 -10.70 -16.19 -16.17
CA GLY A 84 -10.27 -16.05 -14.79
C GLY A 84 -8.97 -16.77 -14.43
N ALA A 85 -8.36 -17.49 -15.37
CA ALA A 85 -7.05 -18.10 -15.14
C ALA A 85 -5.99 -17.03 -14.86
N PRO A 86 -5.12 -17.22 -13.84
CA PRO A 86 -4.07 -16.27 -13.53
C PRO A 86 -3.01 -16.22 -14.63
N LYS A 87 -2.63 -15.01 -15.05
CA LYS A 87 -1.46 -14.79 -15.90
C LYS A 87 -0.20 -14.76 -15.03
N ALA A 88 0.96 -15.00 -15.63
CA ALA A 88 2.25 -14.91 -14.92
C ALA A 88 2.50 -13.53 -14.29
N SER A 89 1.92 -12.48 -14.87
CA SER A 89 1.95 -11.11 -14.36
C SER A 89 1.28 -10.97 -12.99
N LEU A 90 0.26 -11.77 -12.64
CA LEU A 90 -0.36 -11.70 -11.31
C LEU A 90 0.64 -12.00 -10.20
N ALA A 91 1.41 -13.08 -10.34
CA ALA A 91 2.38 -13.49 -9.33
C ALA A 91 3.51 -12.45 -9.20
N LYS A 92 4.00 -11.94 -10.33
CA LYS A 92 5.04 -10.89 -10.38
C LYS A 92 4.55 -9.56 -9.79
N TRP A 93 3.33 -9.15 -10.11
CA TRP A 93 2.68 -7.97 -9.56
C TRP A 93 2.56 -8.07 -8.03
N ARG A 94 1.99 -9.19 -7.52
CA ARG A 94 1.85 -9.42 -6.08
C ARG A 94 3.19 -9.31 -5.37
N ALA A 95 4.22 -10.01 -5.86
CA ALA A 95 5.55 -9.98 -5.25
C ALA A 95 6.16 -8.57 -5.23
N ALA A 96 6.05 -7.82 -6.33
CA ALA A 96 6.58 -6.46 -6.41
C ALA A 96 5.82 -5.47 -5.49
N ALA A 97 4.49 -5.63 -5.39
CA ALA A 97 3.62 -4.76 -4.62
C ALA A 97 3.74 -4.92 -3.10
N LEU A 98 4.22 -6.07 -2.60
CA LEU A 98 4.34 -6.33 -1.16
C LEU A 98 5.11 -5.23 -0.41
N SER A 99 6.20 -4.74 -1.00
CA SER A 99 7.06 -3.71 -0.37
C SER A 99 6.48 -2.30 -0.36
N VAL A 100 5.36 -2.09 -1.05
CA VAL A 100 4.65 -0.82 -1.19
C VAL A 100 3.16 -0.96 -0.87
N ASP A 101 2.78 -2.05 -0.21
CA ASP A 101 1.41 -2.27 0.24
C ASP A 101 1.04 -1.19 1.27
N ALA A 102 0.08 -0.35 0.92
CA ALA A 102 -0.37 0.75 1.79
C ALA A 102 -0.94 0.25 3.13
N ARG A 103 -1.32 -1.04 3.24
CA ARG A 103 -1.72 -1.67 4.51
C ARG A 103 -0.52 -1.91 5.43
N ASN A 104 0.68 -2.08 4.87
CA ASN A 104 1.94 -2.25 5.59
C ASN A 104 2.75 -0.94 5.58
N ALA A 105 2.11 0.14 6.03
CA ALA A 105 2.64 1.49 5.88
C ALA A 105 4.02 1.70 6.54
N ILE A 106 4.83 2.56 5.90
CA ILE A 106 6.08 3.07 6.44
C ILE A 106 5.82 4.44 7.06
N PHE A 107 6.05 4.57 8.36
CA PHE A 107 5.96 5.82 9.10
C PHE A 107 7.35 6.41 9.29
N THR A 108 7.54 7.66 8.87
CA THR A 108 8.75 8.42 9.16
C THR A 108 8.46 9.48 10.22
N LEU A 109 9.17 9.44 11.35
CA LEU A 109 9.01 10.44 12.42
C LEU A 109 10.34 10.83 13.06
N ARG A 110 10.34 11.91 13.85
CA ARG A 110 11.53 12.36 14.57
C ARG A 110 11.86 11.39 15.71
N GLY A 111 13.12 10.95 15.82
CA GLY A 111 13.55 10.18 16.99
C GLY A 111 13.37 10.96 18.30
N GLY A 112 12.91 10.28 19.35
CA GLY A 112 12.59 10.85 20.65
C GLY A 112 11.15 11.37 20.78
N THR A 113 10.33 11.28 19.72
CA THR A 113 8.89 11.58 19.82
C THR A 113 8.23 10.72 20.89
N SER A 114 7.59 11.32 21.88
CA SER A 114 6.88 10.59 22.92
C SER A 114 5.54 10.08 22.39
N SER A 115 5.21 8.82 22.65
CA SER A 115 3.91 8.21 22.32
C SER A 115 3.42 8.54 20.90
N PRO A 116 4.19 8.20 19.84
CA PRO A 116 3.86 8.60 18.48
C PRO A 116 2.47 8.08 18.05
N SER A 117 1.75 8.90 17.29
CA SER A 117 0.44 8.57 16.74
C SER A 117 0.57 7.84 15.39
N LEU A 118 -0.23 6.80 15.21
CA LEU A 118 -0.33 6.01 13.98
C LEU A 118 -1.75 6.08 13.42
N SER A 119 -1.85 6.09 12.10
CA SER A 119 -3.11 6.03 11.36
C SER A 119 -3.12 4.76 10.52
N VAL A 120 -4.00 3.82 10.83
CA VAL A 120 -3.96 2.47 10.26
C VAL A 120 -5.27 2.17 9.53
N PRO A 121 -5.24 1.90 8.21
CA PRO A 121 -6.45 1.58 7.46
C PRO A 121 -6.95 0.17 7.79
N LEU A 122 -8.22 0.06 8.14
CA LEU A 122 -8.98 -1.17 8.43
C LEU A 122 -10.23 -1.24 7.56
N ARG A 123 -10.04 -1.12 6.23
CA ARG A 123 -11.15 -1.08 5.26
C ARG A 123 -12.04 -2.32 5.30
N GLU A 124 -11.51 -3.44 5.76
CA GLU A 124 -12.23 -4.69 6.00
C GLU A 124 -13.37 -4.52 7.00
N TYR A 125 -13.27 -3.57 7.93
CA TYR A 125 -14.36 -3.28 8.87
C TYR A 125 -15.42 -2.35 8.29
N ALA A 126 -15.10 -1.57 7.27
CA ALA A 126 -16.03 -0.59 6.69
C ALA A 126 -17.26 -1.22 6.02
N THR A 127 -17.25 -2.53 5.78
CA THR A 127 -18.39 -3.25 5.19
C THR A 127 -19.50 -3.56 6.19
N SER A 128 -19.18 -3.63 7.48
CA SER A 128 -20.06 -4.25 8.49
C SER A 128 -19.89 -3.68 9.90
N THR A 129 -19.06 -2.64 10.06
CA THR A 129 -18.86 -1.91 11.31
C THR A 129 -19.22 -0.45 11.08
N ASP A 130 -20.07 0.10 11.96
CA ASP A 130 -20.48 1.49 11.88
C ASP A 130 -19.32 2.45 12.15
N VAL A 131 -19.40 3.64 11.54
CA VAL A 131 -18.51 4.75 11.87
C VAL A 131 -18.68 5.10 13.34
N GLY A 132 -17.56 5.28 14.05
CA GLY A 132 -17.54 5.57 15.48
C GLY A 132 -17.62 4.33 16.38
N ALA A 133 -17.81 3.13 15.82
CA ALA A 133 -17.74 1.90 16.61
C ALA A 133 -16.35 1.70 17.21
N GLU A 134 -16.31 1.15 18.41
CA GLU A 134 -15.07 0.87 19.12
C GLU A 134 -14.26 -0.23 18.42
N VAL A 135 -12.95 0.02 18.30
CA VAL A 135 -11.96 -0.91 17.80
C VAL A 135 -10.89 -1.10 18.86
N GLY A 136 -10.77 -2.33 19.35
CA GLY A 136 -9.67 -2.74 20.20
C GLY A 136 -8.40 -2.90 19.36
N ILE A 137 -7.28 -2.40 19.86
CA ILE A 137 -5.98 -2.52 19.21
C ILE A 137 -5.02 -3.18 20.18
N THR A 138 -4.36 -4.26 19.78
CA THR A 138 -3.14 -4.75 20.43
C THR A 138 -1.96 -4.46 19.51
N TYR A 139 -0.93 -3.78 20.01
CA TYR A 139 0.29 -3.53 19.23
C TYR A 139 1.53 -4.11 19.92
N ARG A 140 2.51 -4.53 19.13
CA ARG A 140 3.86 -4.89 19.56
C ARG A 140 4.90 -4.16 18.71
N VAL A 141 5.73 -3.35 19.34
CA VAL A 141 6.87 -2.71 18.69
C VAL A 141 8.09 -3.60 18.85
N ARG A 142 8.74 -3.93 17.74
CA ARG A 142 9.95 -4.76 17.71
C ARG A 142 11.16 -3.98 17.20
N LEU A 143 12.28 -4.19 17.86
CA LEU A 143 13.61 -3.79 17.38
C LEU A 143 14.44 -5.05 17.20
N ARG A 144 14.86 -5.32 15.95
CA ARG A 144 15.67 -6.51 15.60
C ARG A 144 15.05 -7.81 16.16
N GLY A 145 13.73 -7.97 15.99
CA GLY A 145 12.95 -9.13 16.44
C GLY A 145 12.53 -9.11 17.91
N LYS A 146 13.18 -8.32 18.78
CA LYS A 146 12.83 -8.22 20.20
C LYS A 146 11.70 -7.22 20.42
N VAL A 147 10.69 -7.61 21.20
CA VAL A 147 9.63 -6.68 21.62
C VAL A 147 10.22 -5.64 22.57
N VAL A 148 10.05 -4.36 22.24
CA VAL A 148 10.53 -3.20 23.03
C VAL A 148 9.39 -2.34 23.57
N ALA A 149 8.17 -2.51 23.05
CA ALA A 149 6.96 -1.95 23.62
C ALA A 149 5.75 -2.80 23.23
N ILE A 150 4.72 -2.79 24.07
CA ILE A 150 3.43 -3.42 23.86
C ILE A 150 2.35 -2.51 24.46
N GLY A 151 1.18 -2.49 23.85
CA GLY A 151 0.05 -1.75 24.40
C GLY A 151 -1.27 -2.22 23.79
N GLN A 152 -2.35 -1.90 24.49
CA GLN A 152 -3.70 -2.32 24.11
C GLN A 152 -4.72 -1.16 24.18
N PRO A 153 -4.56 -0.10 23.37
CA PRO A 153 -5.54 0.99 23.36
C PRO A 153 -6.85 0.56 22.69
N ALA A 154 -7.94 1.21 23.07
CA ALA A 154 -9.17 1.25 22.29
C ALA A 154 -9.24 2.59 21.54
N THR A 155 -9.84 2.58 20.36
CA THR A 155 -10.12 3.76 19.54
C THR A 155 -11.42 3.53 18.77
N VAL A 156 -11.77 4.42 17.84
CA VAL A 156 -12.97 4.29 17.02
C VAL A 156 -12.64 4.16 15.54
N LEU A 157 -13.50 3.46 14.79
CA LEU A 157 -13.40 3.42 13.33
C LEU A 157 -13.82 4.77 12.74
N GLY A 158 -12.89 5.46 12.08
CA GLY A 158 -13.20 6.70 11.36
C GLY A 158 -14.10 6.49 10.15
N SER A 159 -14.76 7.55 9.67
CA SER A 159 -15.56 7.53 8.43
C SER A 159 -14.74 7.19 7.18
N ASP A 160 -13.41 7.33 7.26
CA ASP A 160 -12.45 6.95 6.24
C ASP A 160 -11.94 5.50 6.38
N ALA A 161 -12.54 4.72 7.30
CA ALA A 161 -12.12 3.38 7.67
C ALA A 161 -10.69 3.30 8.22
N VAL A 162 -10.24 4.38 8.88
CA VAL A 162 -8.90 4.46 9.50
C VAL A 162 -9.05 4.59 11.01
N VAL A 163 -8.32 3.75 11.74
CA VAL A 163 -8.16 3.91 13.18
C VAL A 163 -6.95 4.76 13.48
N ARG A 164 -7.05 5.58 14.53
CA ARG A 164 -5.99 6.50 14.96
C ARG A 164 -5.73 6.24 16.44
N PHE A 165 -4.48 5.91 16.78
CA PHE A 165 -4.09 5.59 18.14
C PHE A 165 -2.61 5.89 18.37
N THR A 166 -2.19 5.96 19.62
CA THR A 166 -0.80 6.25 20.02
C THR A 166 -0.09 5.01 20.53
N LEU A 167 1.21 4.93 20.26
CA LEU A 167 2.10 3.97 20.90
C LEU A 167 2.44 4.43 22.32
N THR A 168 1.45 4.46 23.22
CA THR A 168 1.58 5.02 24.58
C THR A 168 2.80 4.48 25.33
N GLY A 169 3.63 5.38 25.84
CA GLY A 169 4.84 5.04 26.61
C GLY A 169 6.04 4.65 25.75
N PHE A 170 5.87 4.48 24.44
CA PHE A 170 6.97 4.23 23.53
C PHE A 170 7.66 5.53 23.12
N ARG A 171 9.00 5.51 23.12
CA ARG A 171 9.84 6.62 22.67
C ARG A 171 10.97 6.08 21.78
N PRO A 172 10.87 6.21 20.45
CA PRO A 172 11.82 5.58 19.55
C PRO A 172 13.16 6.32 19.57
N ALA A 173 14.27 5.57 19.63
CA ALA A 173 15.60 6.12 19.41
C ALA A 173 15.74 6.74 18.01
N ARG A 174 16.66 7.70 17.85
CA ARG A 174 16.99 8.34 16.56
C ARG A 174 17.60 7.33 15.57
N LYS A 175 17.46 7.58 14.27
CA LYS A 175 18.07 6.79 13.18
C LYS A 175 17.86 5.27 13.33
N THR A 176 16.69 4.88 13.79
CA THR A 176 16.37 3.49 14.12
C THR A 176 15.10 3.05 13.39
N THR A 177 15.09 1.81 12.93
CA THR A 177 13.94 1.19 12.30
C THR A 177 13.30 0.16 13.25
N TYR A 178 11.98 0.24 13.40
CA TYR A 178 11.18 -0.70 14.17
C TYR A 178 10.12 -1.34 13.28
N THR A 179 9.68 -2.53 13.67
CA THR A 179 8.47 -3.16 13.14
C THR A 179 7.35 -2.99 14.16
N VAL A 180 6.16 -2.60 13.73
CA VAL A 180 4.98 -2.52 14.60
C VAL A 180 3.97 -3.55 14.11
N GLU A 181 3.80 -4.61 14.88
CA GLU A 181 2.75 -5.60 14.68
C GLU A 181 1.47 -5.09 15.34
N ILE A 182 0.35 -5.14 14.64
CA ILE A 182 -0.96 -4.70 15.12
C ILE A 182 -1.95 -5.82 14.89
N GLU A 183 -2.78 -6.06 15.90
CA GLU A 183 -4.00 -6.85 15.82
C GLU A 183 -5.15 -5.94 16.24
N ALA A 184 -6.06 -5.67 15.32
CA ALA A 184 -7.26 -4.87 15.57
C ALA A 184 -8.45 -5.81 15.66
N ASN A 185 -9.40 -5.55 16.56
CA ASN A 185 -10.62 -6.35 16.70
C ASN A 185 -11.84 -5.46 16.93
N THR A 186 -12.99 -5.91 16.45
CA THR A 186 -14.31 -5.36 16.80
C THR A 186 -15.11 -6.41 17.56
N ALA A 187 -16.31 -6.07 18.04
CA ALA A 187 -17.19 -7.05 18.70
C ALA A 187 -17.71 -8.14 17.75
N ASN A 188 -17.76 -7.87 16.44
CA ASN A 188 -18.58 -8.63 15.50
C ASN A 188 -17.80 -9.25 14.33
N LEU A 189 -16.50 -8.96 14.20
CA LEU A 189 -15.68 -9.38 13.06
C LEU A 189 -14.38 -10.03 13.51
N ASP A 190 -13.83 -10.86 12.62
CA ASP A 190 -12.53 -11.48 12.81
C ASP A 190 -11.44 -10.40 12.99
N PRO A 191 -10.45 -10.66 13.88
CA PRO A 191 -9.34 -9.75 14.05
C PRO A 191 -8.55 -9.51 12.76
N VAL A 192 -8.15 -8.27 12.54
CA VAL A 192 -7.37 -7.83 11.39
C VAL A 192 -5.94 -7.51 11.81
N GLY A 193 -4.98 -8.24 11.24
CA GLY A 193 -3.55 -8.01 11.44
C GLY A 193 -2.95 -6.97 10.50
N ARG A 194 -1.99 -6.19 10.99
CA ARG A 194 -1.09 -5.31 10.19
C ARG A 194 0.35 -5.42 10.66
N THR A 195 1.29 -5.22 9.74
CA THR A 195 2.71 -5.06 10.05
C THR A 195 3.21 -3.78 9.42
N LEU A 196 3.58 -2.81 10.27
CA LEU A 196 4.05 -1.49 9.84
C LEU A 196 5.56 -1.38 10.05
N THR A 197 6.18 -0.48 9.29
CA THR A 197 7.58 -0.10 9.51
C THR A 197 7.63 1.32 10.06
N LEU A 198 8.40 1.53 11.14
CA LEU A 198 8.63 2.84 11.71
C LEU A 198 10.10 3.22 11.54
N ILE A 199 10.39 4.29 10.82
CA ILE A 199 11.73 4.82 10.58
C ILE A 199 11.87 6.15 11.31
N THR A 200 12.93 6.31 12.10
CA THR A 200 13.20 7.58 12.77
C THR A 200 14.33 8.37 12.13
N THR A 201 14.15 9.68 12.04
CA THR A 201 15.19 10.66 11.67
C THR A 201 15.97 11.16 12.88
#